data_AF-A0A1I2J2G4-F1
#
_entry.id   AF-A0A1I2J2G4-F1
#
_cell.length_a   1.000
_cell.length_b   1.000
_cell.length_c   1.000
_cell.angle_alpha   90.00
_cell.angle_beta   90.00
_cell.angle_gamma   90.00
#
_symmetry.space_group_name_H-M   'P 1'
#
loop_
_entity.id
_entity.type
_entity.pdbx_description
1 polymer ?
#
loop_
_entity_poly.entity_id
_entity_poly.type
_entity_poly.pdbx_seq_one_letter_code
_entity_poly.pdbx_strand_id
1 'polypeptide(L)'
;MLSCRATTCPLTSMMSLIPFWYLAPPLQLLLVRRTFPPIIPPERGASAKLIELGASDMARVFSYKLVRDYGFAPNPYGGCCTLATCKPQIRAVAQVGDLIIGSGSKQGSLAERAIFALVVGEKLTFDEYWVDDRFQIKKPVFNGSRAEAFGDNIYHRENGVWIQSNSHHSHVDGTTNELNLDRDTSQNHIIISRSFVYWGASAAIFPEYLRDCDGDDIYPSVRAHRSRFSPEMIRRAYAWFNEQPRGLQGRPSDW
;
A
#
# COMPACT_ATOMS: atom_id res chain seq x y z
N MET A 1 -69.22 47.55 -5.82
CA MET A 1 -69.63 46.69 -6.96
C MET A 1 -69.28 47.43 -8.24
N LEU A 2 -68.16 47.10 -8.88
CA LEU A 2 -67.79 47.63 -10.19
C LEU A 2 -67.90 46.50 -11.21
N SER A 3 -68.70 46.75 -12.25
CA SER A 3 -69.01 45.82 -13.34
C SER A 3 -67.93 45.84 -14.40
N CYS A 4 -67.48 44.64 -14.78
CA CYS A 4 -66.67 44.37 -15.96
C CYS A 4 -67.41 44.77 -17.26
N ARG A 5 -66.65 45.27 -18.25
CA ARG A 5 -66.90 44.98 -19.67
C ARG A 5 -65.58 44.76 -20.39
N ALA A 6 -65.58 43.70 -21.20
CA ALA A 6 -64.49 43.19 -22.00
C ALA A 6 -64.35 43.98 -23.32
N THR A 7 -63.13 43.98 -23.86
CA THR A 7 -62.89 44.16 -25.30
C THR A 7 -61.65 43.35 -25.70
N THR A 8 -61.76 42.73 -26.86
CA THR A 8 -60.96 41.64 -27.43
C THR A 8 -59.94 42.10 -28.47
N CYS A 9 -58.85 41.31 -28.58
CA CYS A 9 -57.99 41.05 -29.77
C CYS A 9 -57.09 42.19 -30.32
N PRO A 10 -56.04 41.87 -31.12
CA PRO A 10 -55.47 40.56 -31.46
C PRO A 10 -53.94 40.45 -31.29
N LEU A 11 -53.46 39.21 -31.43
CA LEU A 11 -52.07 38.78 -31.49
C LEU A 11 -51.30 39.37 -32.68
N THR A 12 -50.11 39.89 -32.42
CA THR A 12 -49.03 40.03 -33.42
C THR A 12 -47.79 39.29 -32.94
N SER A 13 -47.42 38.29 -33.74
CA SER A 13 -46.21 37.49 -33.65
C SER A 13 -44.96 38.38 -33.75
N MET A 14 -44.15 38.39 -32.69
CA MET A 14 -42.75 38.83 -32.76
C MET A 14 -41.87 37.60 -32.55
N MET A 15 -41.29 37.12 -33.65
CA MET A 15 -40.19 36.16 -33.64
C MET A 15 -38.99 36.81 -32.95
N SER A 16 -38.76 36.44 -31.69
CA SER A 16 -37.57 36.76 -30.94
C SER A 16 -36.48 35.75 -31.27
N LEU A 17 -35.41 36.25 -31.90
CA LEU A 17 -34.14 35.55 -32.13
C LEU A 17 -33.45 35.33 -30.78
N ILE A 18 -33.35 34.08 -30.34
CA ILE A 18 -32.52 33.66 -29.20
C ILE A 18 -31.20 33.10 -29.76
N PRO A 19 -30.03 33.57 -29.28
CA PRO A 19 -28.74 33.21 -29.86
C PRO A 19 -28.28 31.81 -29.44
N PHE A 20 -27.72 31.11 -30.42
CA PHE A 20 -26.94 29.88 -30.32
C PHE A 20 -25.78 30.04 -29.32
N TRP A 21 -25.85 29.33 -28.17
CA TRP A 21 -24.69 29.02 -27.34
C TRP A 21 -24.79 27.59 -26.79
N TYR A 22 -23.80 26.77 -27.17
CA TYR A 22 -23.27 25.57 -26.52
C TYR A 22 -24.24 24.53 -25.93
N LEU A 23 -24.50 23.47 -26.72
CA LEU A 23 -24.74 22.13 -26.17
C LEU A 23 -23.47 21.30 -26.39
N ALA A 24 -22.65 21.19 -25.35
CA ALA A 24 -21.63 20.14 -25.28
C ALA A 24 -22.33 18.77 -25.19
N PRO A 25 -21.88 17.74 -25.91
CA PRO A 25 -22.46 16.41 -25.78
C PRO A 25 -22.14 15.84 -24.39
N PRO A 26 -23.00 14.95 -23.85
CA PRO A 26 -22.76 14.34 -22.56
C PRO A 26 -21.46 13.51 -22.61
N LEU A 27 -20.51 13.84 -21.72
CA LEU A 27 -19.37 12.99 -21.40
C LEU A 27 -19.93 11.65 -20.90
N GLN A 28 -20.03 10.67 -21.79
CA GLN A 28 -20.10 9.28 -21.38
C GLN A 28 -18.81 9.00 -20.61
N LEU A 29 -18.98 8.80 -19.30
CA LEU A 29 -17.94 8.31 -18.40
C LEU A 29 -17.57 6.90 -18.90
N LEU A 30 -16.60 6.83 -19.80
CA LEU A 30 -16.00 5.56 -20.21
C LEU A 30 -15.26 5.06 -18.98
N LEU A 31 -15.91 4.18 -18.22
CA LEU A 31 -15.30 3.42 -17.14
C LEU A 31 -14.30 2.47 -17.81
N VAL A 32 -13.13 2.99 -18.19
CA VAL A 32 -11.99 2.18 -18.58
C VAL A 32 -11.61 1.44 -17.32
N ARG A 33 -12.15 0.23 -17.14
CA ARG A 33 -11.58 -0.76 -16.25
C ARG A 33 -10.16 -0.96 -16.77
N ARG A 34 -9.20 -0.24 -16.20
CA ARG A 34 -7.78 -0.42 -16.48
C ARG A 34 -7.47 -1.84 -16.04
N THR A 35 -7.52 -2.77 -16.98
CA THR A 35 -7.08 -4.14 -16.78
C THR A 35 -5.58 -4.07 -16.54
N PHE A 36 -5.17 -4.40 -15.32
CA PHE A 36 -3.76 -4.64 -15.02
C PHE A 36 -3.23 -5.70 -15.98
N PRO A 37 -1.98 -5.58 -16.49
CA PRO A 37 -1.38 -6.63 -17.29
C PRO A 37 -1.44 -7.96 -16.52
N PRO A 38 -1.66 -9.08 -17.22
CA PRO A 38 -1.79 -10.39 -16.59
C PRO A 38 -0.56 -10.69 -15.72
N ILE A 39 -0.84 -11.30 -14.56
CA ILE A 39 0.16 -11.80 -13.63
C ILE A 39 1.04 -12.80 -14.41
N ILE A 40 2.28 -12.42 -14.69
CA ILE A 40 3.31 -13.39 -15.04
C ILE A 40 3.84 -13.90 -13.70
N PRO A 41 3.44 -15.10 -13.23
CA PRO A 41 4.09 -15.68 -12.06
C PRO A 41 5.60 -15.77 -12.36
N PRO A 42 6.47 -15.55 -11.35
CA PRO A 42 7.88 -15.84 -11.55
C PRO A 42 8.00 -17.27 -12.10
N GLU A 43 8.80 -17.45 -13.15
CA GLU A 43 8.97 -18.75 -13.78
C GLU A 43 9.23 -19.83 -12.72
N ARG A 44 8.58 -20.99 -12.87
CA ARG A 44 8.86 -22.20 -12.09
C ARG A 44 10.35 -22.54 -12.28
N GLY A 45 11.19 -21.99 -11.40
CA GLY A 45 12.65 -22.00 -11.57
C GLY A 45 13.38 -20.93 -10.76
N ALA A 46 12.72 -19.85 -10.32
CA ALA A 46 13.34 -18.83 -9.48
C ALA A 46 13.96 -19.39 -8.19
N SER A 47 13.34 -20.43 -7.60
CA SER A 47 13.85 -21.12 -6.41
C SER A 47 15.13 -21.93 -6.67
N ALA A 48 15.37 -22.41 -7.90
CA ALA A 48 16.60 -23.13 -8.24
C ALA A 48 17.74 -22.15 -8.54
N LYS A 49 17.42 -21.01 -9.18
CA LYS A 49 18.40 -19.98 -9.54
C LYS A 49 18.97 -19.24 -8.32
N LEU A 50 18.22 -19.17 -7.22
CA LEU A 50 18.67 -18.61 -5.93
C LEU A 50 19.64 -19.53 -5.17
N ILE A 51 19.69 -20.84 -5.47
CA ILE A 51 20.53 -21.83 -4.77
C ILE A 51 21.96 -21.90 -5.37
N GLU A 52 22.15 -21.47 -6.62
CA GLU A 52 23.48 -21.45 -7.29
C GLU A 52 24.32 -20.19 -6.99
N LEU A 53 23.75 -19.22 -6.29
CA LEU A 53 24.39 -17.94 -5.96
C LEU A 53 25.14 -18.06 -4.62
N GLY A 54 26.43 -17.70 -4.62
CA GLY A 54 27.27 -17.76 -3.42
C GLY A 54 26.73 -16.91 -2.25
N ALA A 55 27.32 -17.05 -1.07
CA ALA A 55 26.81 -16.41 0.17
C ALA A 55 26.67 -14.87 0.10
N SER A 56 27.32 -14.18 -0.86
CA SER A 56 27.17 -12.74 -1.10
C SER A 56 25.93 -12.37 -1.94
N ASP A 57 25.34 -13.34 -2.64
CA ASP A 57 24.29 -13.14 -3.65
C ASP A 57 22.93 -13.74 -3.21
N MET A 58 22.87 -14.31 -2.01
CA MET A 58 21.60 -14.79 -1.46
C MET A 58 20.73 -13.61 -1.00
N ALA A 59 19.52 -13.56 -1.55
CA ALA A 59 18.50 -12.61 -1.13
C ALA A 59 18.26 -12.72 0.39
N ARG A 60 18.22 -11.58 1.07
CA ARG A 60 18.09 -11.52 2.52
C ARG A 60 16.64 -11.68 2.94
N VAL A 61 16.46 -12.01 4.22
CA VAL A 61 15.17 -12.00 4.89
C VAL A 61 15.19 -10.94 5.98
N PHE A 62 14.18 -10.08 6.01
CA PHE A 62 13.92 -9.13 7.08
C PHE A 62 12.67 -9.57 7.82
N SER A 63 12.74 -9.60 9.15
CA SER A 63 11.59 -9.86 10.01
C SER A 63 11.43 -8.78 11.06
N TYR A 64 10.21 -8.31 11.28
CA TYR A 64 9.91 -7.31 12.30
C TYR A 64 8.50 -7.48 12.89
N LYS A 65 8.27 -6.85 14.05
CA LYS A 65 6.94 -6.81 14.69
C LYS A 65 6.17 -5.55 14.32
N LEU A 66 4.92 -5.73 13.91
CA LEU A 66 3.93 -4.67 13.82
C LEU A 66 3.33 -4.47 15.22
N VAL A 67 3.29 -3.21 15.65
CA VAL A 67 2.59 -2.83 16.89
C VAL A 67 1.10 -2.67 16.63
N ARG A 68 0.75 -2.12 15.47
CA ARG A 68 -0.61 -1.94 14.99
C ARG A 68 -0.67 -2.24 13.50
N ASP A 69 -1.79 -2.76 13.06
CA ASP A 69 -2.08 -3.15 11.70
C ASP A 69 -3.42 -2.56 11.25
N TYR A 70 -3.36 -1.34 10.72
CA TYR A 70 -4.49 -0.66 10.09
C TYR A 70 -4.46 -0.76 8.55
N GLY A 71 -3.51 -1.49 7.98
CA GLY A 71 -3.30 -1.54 6.53
C GLY A 71 -2.71 -0.25 5.94
N PHE A 72 -2.02 0.55 6.76
CA PHE A 72 -1.31 1.76 6.35
C PHE A 72 0.11 1.47 5.87
N ALA A 73 0.93 0.74 6.64
CA ALA A 73 2.28 0.36 6.22
C ALA A 73 2.69 -0.90 6.99
N PRO A 74 2.55 -2.09 6.38
CA PRO A 74 2.24 -2.35 4.97
C PRO A 74 0.83 -1.91 4.53
N ASN A 75 0.69 -1.39 3.31
CA ASN A 75 -0.61 -1.15 2.64
C ASN A 75 -0.83 -2.20 1.54
N PRO A 76 -1.80 -3.13 1.68
CA PRO A 76 -1.99 -4.26 0.75
C PRO A 76 -2.98 -3.98 -0.41
N TYR A 77 -3.47 -2.74 -0.56
CA TYR A 77 -4.55 -2.41 -1.49
C TYR A 77 -4.05 -1.99 -2.88
N GLY A 78 -4.94 -1.94 -3.88
CA GLY A 78 -4.57 -1.48 -5.23
C GLY A 78 -3.66 -2.45 -6.01
N GLY A 79 -3.74 -3.76 -5.73
CA GLY A 79 -3.02 -4.80 -6.47
C GLY A 79 -1.53 -4.95 -6.15
N CYS A 80 -1.01 -4.21 -5.16
CA CYS A 80 0.34 -4.35 -4.65
C CYS A 80 0.40 -4.06 -3.14
N CYS A 81 1.39 -4.64 -2.47
CA CYS A 81 1.72 -4.31 -1.10
C CYS A 81 2.88 -3.32 -1.08
N THR A 82 2.69 -2.23 -0.35
CA THR A 82 3.65 -1.14 -0.22
C THR A 82 4.10 -0.99 1.23
N LEU A 83 5.38 -0.68 1.41
CA LEU A 83 5.94 -0.21 2.67
C LEU A 83 6.56 1.15 2.38
N ALA A 84 5.69 2.16 2.26
CA ALA A 84 6.09 3.53 1.96
C ALA A 84 6.57 4.29 3.20
N THR A 85 5.90 4.07 4.32
CA THR A 85 6.22 4.69 5.62
C THR A 85 6.64 3.62 6.62
N CYS A 86 6.99 4.04 7.84
CA CYS A 86 7.49 3.17 8.89
C CYS A 86 8.80 2.44 8.51
N LYS A 87 9.46 1.82 9.50
CA LYS A 87 10.67 0.98 9.33
C LYS A 87 11.71 1.54 8.32
N PRO A 88 12.13 2.82 8.43
CA PRO A 88 13.07 3.45 7.49
C PRO A 88 14.36 2.65 7.33
N GLN A 89 14.84 2.01 8.39
CA GLN A 89 16.04 1.17 8.36
C GLN A 89 15.93 -0.03 7.40
N ILE A 90 14.76 -0.68 7.31
CA ILE A 90 14.55 -1.77 6.35
C ILE A 90 14.45 -1.19 4.94
N ARG A 91 13.65 -0.12 4.76
CA ARG A 91 13.46 0.56 3.47
C ARG A 91 14.79 1.05 2.86
N ALA A 92 15.70 1.53 3.70
CA ALA A 92 17.03 1.97 3.30
C ALA A 92 17.83 0.84 2.64
N VAL A 93 17.93 -0.30 3.33
CA VAL A 93 18.92 -1.32 2.97
C VAL A 93 18.37 -2.45 2.12
N ALA A 94 17.07 -2.78 2.20
CA ALA A 94 16.47 -3.89 1.46
C ALA A 94 16.61 -3.66 -0.06
N GLN A 95 16.88 -4.73 -0.79
CA GLN A 95 17.10 -4.75 -2.23
C GLN A 95 16.02 -5.55 -2.93
N VAL A 96 15.85 -5.35 -4.24
CA VAL A 96 14.97 -6.17 -5.06
C VAL A 96 15.34 -7.64 -4.89
N GLY A 97 14.33 -8.48 -4.66
CA GLY A 97 14.51 -9.89 -4.35
C GLY A 97 14.53 -10.23 -2.86
N ASP A 98 14.79 -9.28 -1.95
CA ASP A 98 14.76 -9.53 -0.50
C ASP A 98 13.33 -9.82 -0.01
N LEU A 99 13.18 -10.72 0.97
CA LEU A 99 11.91 -11.08 1.60
C LEU A 99 11.73 -10.28 2.88
N ILE A 100 10.55 -9.70 3.08
CA ILE A 100 10.17 -8.97 4.27
C ILE A 100 8.95 -9.62 4.88
N ILE A 101 9.04 -10.00 6.16
CA ILE A 101 7.97 -10.62 6.93
C ILE A 101 7.63 -9.73 8.12
N GLY A 102 6.35 -9.44 8.28
CA GLY A 102 5.83 -8.71 9.44
C GLY A 102 4.97 -9.61 10.31
N SER A 103 5.24 -9.61 11.60
CA SER A 103 4.51 -10.42 12.59
C SER A 103 3.77 -9.55 13.60
N GLY A 104 2.71 -10.05 14.21
CA GLY A 104 2.05 -9.35 15.32
C GLY A 104 2.96 -9.25 16.55
N SER A 105 2.90 -8.12 17.26
CA SER A 105 3.65 -7.93 18.51
C SER A 105 2.93 -8.58 19.71
N LYS A 106 3.67 -8.78 20.81
CA LYS A 106 3.12 -9.31 22.08
C LYS A 106 1.98 -8.48 22.69
N GLN A 107 1.84 -7.21 22.29
CA GLN A 107 0.76 -6.33 22.75
C GLN A 107 -0.57 -6.58 22.02
N GLY A 108 -0.57 -7.38 20.95
CA GLY A 108 -1.78 -7.74 20.19
C GLY A 108 -2.17 -9.21 20.38
N SER A 109 -3.41 -9.54 20.02
CA SER A 109 -3.96 -10.91 19.99
C SER A 109 -3.29 -11.82 18.96
N LEU A 110 -2.46 -11.25 18.07
CA LEU A 110 -1.78 -11.94 16.96
C LEU A 110 -0.27 -12.04 17.16
N ALA A 111 0.19 -11.98 18.42
CA ALA A 111 1.58 -12.22 18.75
C ALA A 111 2.09 -13.49 18.06
N GLU A 112 3.31 -13.44 17.52
CA GLU A 112 3.98 -14.62 16.96
C GLU A 112 3.35 -15.21 15.69
N ARG A 113 2.43 -14.47 15.07
CA ARG A 113 1.78 -14.83 13.82
C ARG A 113 2.17 -13.87 12.70
N ALA A 114 2.26 -14.39 11.48
CA ALA A 114 2.59 -13.62 10.29
C ALA A 114 1.38 -12.80 9.83
N ILE A 115 1.52 -11.47 9.84
CA ILE A 115 0.52 -10.52 9.35
C ILE A 115 0.66 -10.32 7.85
N PHE A 116 1.89 -10.24 7.36
CA PHE A 116 2.19 -10.13 5.94
C PHE A 116 3.58 -10.67 5.61
N ALA A 117 3.78 -11.00 4.34
CA ALA A 117 5.08 -11.23 3.76
C ALA A 117 5.12 -10.67 2.32
N LEU A 118 6.25 -10.11 1.91
CA LEU A 118 6.45 -9.63 0.54
C LEU A 118 7.89 -9.84 0.09
N VAL A 119 8.08 -10.09 -1.20
CA VAL A 119 9.39 -10.00 -1.84
C VAL A 119 9.51 -8.62 -2.48
N VAL A 120 10.56 -7.87 -2.18
CA VAL A 120 10.80 -6.54 -2.74
C VAL A 120 10.86 -6.64 -4.26
N GLY A 121 9.93 -5.99 -4.95
CA GLY A 121 9.87 -5.99 -6.42
C GLY A 121 10.41 -4.71 -7.03
N GLU A 122 10.22 -3.58 -6.35
CA GLU A 122 10.58 -2.25 -6.84
C GLU A 122 10.87 -1.33 -5.66
N LYS A 123 11.77 -0.36 -5.88
CA LYS A 123 12.03 0.74 -4.94
C LYS A 123 11.85 2.07 -5.65
N LEU A 124 11.13 2.98 -5.03
CA LEU A 124 10.94 4.36 -5.49
C LEU A 124 11.31 5.35 -4.38
N THR A 125 11.55 6.59 -4.75
CA THR A 125 11.53 7.73 -3.82
C THR A 125 10.09 8.14 -3.50
N PHE A 126 9.91 8.98 -2.47
CA PHE A 126 8.59 9.55 -2.16
C PHE A 126 8.00 10.36 -3.31
N ASP A 127 8.82 11.18 -3.99
CA ASP A 127 8.33 12.01 -5.10
C ASP A 127 7.93 11.17 -6.31
N GLU A 128 8.72 10.14 -6.66
CA GLU A 128 8.36 9.20 -7.74
C GLU A 128 7.06 8.48 -7.42
N TYR A 129 6.90 8.00 -6.18
CA TYR A 129 5.67 7.35 -5.73
C TYR A 129 4.47 8.31 -5.74
N TRP A 130 4.69 9.58 -5.40
CA TRP A 130 3.64 10.60 -5.36
C TRP A 130 3.07 10.95 -6.72
N VAL A 131 3.92 11.03 -7.76
CA VAL A 131 3.50 11.43 -9.11
C VAL A 131 3.14 10.25 -10.02
N ASP A 132 3.53 9.03 -9.66
CA ASP A 132 3.24 7.84 -10.48
C ASP A 132 1.74 7.50 -10.44
N ASP A 133 1.14 7.42 -11.64
CA ASP A 133 -0.26 7.08 -11.87
C ASP A 133 -0.70 5.76 -11.20
N ARG A 134 0.21 4.78 -11.09
CA ARG A 134 -0.07 3.47 -10.48
C ARG A 134 -0.44 3.59 -9.01
N PHE A 135 0.02 4.64 -8.33
CA PHE A 135 -0.07 4.79 -6.87
C PHE A 135 -0.92 5.98 -6.44
N GLN A 136 -1.68 6.60 -7.34
CA GLN A 136 -2.67 7.61 -6.95
C GLN A 136 -3.77 7.03 -6.06
N ILE A 137 -4.14 5.76 -6.27
CA ILE A 137 -5.09 5.03 -5.41
C ILE A 137 -4.56 4.81 -3.99
N LYS A 138 -3.26 5.02 -3.75
CA LYS A 138 -2.61 4.89 -2.45
C LYS A 138 -2.62 6.21 -1.67
N LYS A 139 -3.17 7.30 -2.20
CA LYS A 139 -3.35 8.56 -1.47
C LYS A 139 -4.58 8.47 -0.54
N PRO A 140 -4.53 9.04 0.68
CA PRO A 140 -5.66 8.99 1.60
C PRO A 140 -6.92 9.68 1.05
N VAL A 141 -8.06 9.01 1.17
CA VAL A 141 -9.39 9.58 0.83
C VAL A 141 -10.37 9.30 1.98
N PHE A 142 -10.57 10.29 2.85
CA PHE A 142 -11.36 10.13 4.10
C PHE A 142 -12.87 9.99 3.88
N ASN A 143 -13.40 10.48 2.75
CA ASN A 143 -14.79 10.27 2.35
C ASN A 143 -14.99 8.99 1.51
N GLY A 144 -13.94 8.17 1.36
CA GLY A 144 -13.97 6.89 0.68
C GLY A 144 -14.16 5.71 1.63
N SER A 145 -13.74 4.54 1.17
CA SER A 145 -13.67 3.33 1.99
C SER A 145 -12.59 3.43 3.06
N ARG A 146 -12.65 2.56 4.07
CA ARG A 146 -11.61 2.46 5.08
C ARG A 146 -10.24 2.11 4.48
N ALA A 147 -10.18 1.31 3.42
CA ALA A 147 -8.92 1.03 2.72
C ALA A 147 -8.30 2.31 2.14
N GLU A 148 -9.13 3.17 1.53
CA GLU A 148 -8.69 4.42 0.94
C GLU A 148 -8.31 5.46 2.00
N ALA A 149 -9.01 5.51 3.13
CA ALA A 149 -8.65 6.41 4.24
C ALA A 149 -7.26 6.11 4.84
N PHE A 150 -6.76 4.88 4.67
CA PHE A 150 -5.44 4.43 5.14
C PHE A 150 -4.41 4.31 3.99
N GLY A 151 -4.57 5.09 2.91
CA GLY A 151 -3.54 5.24 1.88
C GLY A 151 -2.19 5.69 2.44
N ASP A 152 -1.08 5.13 1.94
CA ASP A 152 0.28 5.34 2.44
C ASP A 152 1.13 6.30 1.59
N ASN A 153 0.57 6.82 0.49
CA ASN A 153 1.18 7.83 -0.37
C ASN A 153 0.87 9.23 0.17
N ILE A 154 1.67 9.68 1.13
CA ILE A 154 1.36 10.87 1.94
C ILE A 154 2.46 11.92 1.98
N TYR A 155 3.64 11.63 1.41
CA TYR A 155 4.78 12.53 1.44
C TYR A 155 5.25 12.83 0.02
N HIS A 156 5.55 14.10 -0.23
CA HIS A 156 6.18 14.60 -1.44
C HIS A 156 6.89 15.91 -1.14
N ARG A 157 7.71 16.40 -2.07
CA ARG A 157 8.35 17.71 -1.95
C ARG A 157 7.71 18.73 -2.87
N GLU A 158 7.50 19.91 -2.34
CA GLU A 158 7.17 21.12 -3.10
C GLU A 158 8.28 22.14 -2.88
N ASN A 159 8.91 22.59 -3.96
CA ASN A 159 10.06 23.52 -3.90
C ASN A 159 11.18 23.05 -2.95
N GLY A 160 11.40 21.75 -2.87
CA GLY A 160 12.42 21.13 -2.02
C GLY A 160 12.02 20.93 -0.55
N VAL A 161 10.83 21.39 -0.14
CA VAL A 161 10.30 21.23 1.22
C VAL A 161 9.36 20.04 1.27
N TRP A 162 9.50 19.20 2.28
CA TRP A 162 8.59 18.07 2.50
C TRP A 162 7.18 18.54 2.88
N ILE A 163 6.18 17.94 2.25
CA ILE A 163 4.77 18.13 2.51
C ILE A 163 4.18 16.80 3.00
N GLN A 164 3.37 16.86 4.05
CA GLN A 164 2.57 15.72 4.53
C GLN A 164 1.10 15.93 4.18
N SER A 165 0.50 14.98 3.47
CA SER A 165 -0.95 14.93 3.29
C SER A 165 -1.65 14.45 4.57
N ASN A 166 -2.86 14.97 4.83
CA ASN A 166 -3.69 14.50 5.94
C ASN A 166 -3.87 12.97 5.85
N SER A 167 -3.53 12.25 6.91
CA SER A 167 -3.43 10.79 6.91
C SER A 167 -3.40 10.20 8.33
N HIS A 168 -3.25 8.87 8.43
CA HIS A 168 -3.02 8.18 9.69
C HIS A 168 -1.75 8.63 10.45
N HIS A 169 -0.79 9.24 9.75
CA HIS A 169 0.44 9.76 10.35
C HIS A 169 0.39 11.27 10.66
N SER A 170 -0.74 11.95 10.41
CA SER A 170 -0.97 13.34 10.79
C SER A 170 -1.46 13.45 12.24
N HIS A 171 -1.59 14.68 12.74
CA HIS A 171 -2.38 14.94 13.94
C HIS A 171 -3.88 14.73 13.68
N VAL A 172 -4.68 14.68 14.74
CA VAL A 172 -6.14 14.42 14.66
C VAL A 172 -6.88 15.47 13.82
N ASP A 173 -6.39 16.72 13.82
CA ASP A 173 -6.91 17.82 13.01
C ASP A 173 -6.40 17.81 11.56
N GLY A 174 -5.57 16.84 11.21
CA GLY A 174 -4.97 16.67 9.88
C GLY A 174 -3.69 17.46 9.65
N THR A 175 -3.19 18.21 10.64
CA THR A 175 -1.92 18.95 10.52
C THR A 175 -0.70 18.01 10.51
N THR A 176 0.41 18.51 9.98
CA THR A 176 1.67 17.78 9.90
C THR A 176 2.14 17.34 11.27
N ASN A 177 2.50 16.07 11.40
CA ASN A 177 3.18 15.55 12.57
C ASN A 177 4.67 15.43 12.28
N GLU A 178 5.44 16.42 12.71
CA GLU A 178 6.88 16.54 12.41
C GLU A 178 7.68 15.30 12.85
N LEU A 179 7.33 14.68 13.98
CA LEU A 179 8.00 13.45 14.45
C LEU A 179 7.81 12.28 13.49
N ASN A 180 6.64 12.16 12.88
CA ASN A 180 6.39 11.14 11.87
C ASN A 180 7.05 11.53 10.54
N LEU A 181 6.93 12.80 10.13
CA LEU A 181 7.54 13.32 8.90
C LEU A 181 9.05 13.07 8.90
N ASP A 182 9.77 13.52 9.92
CA ASP A 182 11.23 13.39 10.02
C ASP A 182 11.65 11.92 10.02
N ARG A 183 10.95 11.09 10.80
CA ARG A 183 11.27 9.65 10.89
C ARG A 183 11.06 8.95 9.55
N ASP A 184 9.93 9.21 8.89
CA ASP A 184 9.56 8.48 7.69
C ASP A 184 10.34 8.98 6.47
N THR A 185 10.63 10.29 6.37
CA THR A 185 11.41 10.88 5.27
C THR A 185 12.92 10.81 5.48
N SER A 186 13.41 10.40 6.66
CA SER A 186 14.84 10.14 6.93
C SER A 186 15.50 9.18 5.93
N GLN A 187 14.71 8.36 5.25
CA GLN A 187 15.14 7.45 4.19
C GLN A 187 14.17 7.58 3.01
N ASN A 188 14.65 8.08 1.88
CA ASN A 188 13.84 8.36 0.69
C ASN A 188 13.67 7.11 -0.20
N HIS A 189 13.17 6.03 0.40
CA HIS A 189 12.95 4.76 -0.28
C HIS A 189 11.62 4.16 0.14
N ILE A 190 10.80 3.77 -0.83
CA ILE A 190 9.53 3.09 -0.68
C ILE A 190 9.69 1.71 -1.29
N ILE A 191 9.20 0.68 -0.61
CA ILE A 191 9.21 -0.69 -1.12
C ILE A 191 7.85 -0.99 -1.72
N ILE A 192 7.85 -1.52 -2.95
CA ILE A 192 6.66 -1.96 -3.66
C ILE A 192 6.81 -3.44 -3.99
N SER A 193 5.74 -4.21 -3.83
CA SER A 193 5.70 -5.61 -4.22
C SER A 193 4.35 -6.03 -4.77
N ARG A 194 4.39 -6.73 -5.91
CA ARG A 194 3.26 -7.51 -6.44
C ARG A 194 3.31 -8.98 -6.00
N SER A 195 4.46 -9.44 -5.49
CA SER A 195 4.62 -10.78 -4.91
C SER A 195 4.54 -10.66 -3.40
N PHE A 196 3.31 -10.65 -2.90
CA PHE A 196 3.02 -10.53 -1.48
C PHE A 196 1.89 -11.43 -1.05
N VAL A 197 1.78 -11.60 0.26
CA VAL A 197 0.62 -12.14 0.95
C VAL A 197 0.35 -11.26 2.16
N TYR A 198 -0.91 -10.89 2.35
CA TYR A 198 -1.34 -10.11 3.50
C TYR A 198 -2.50 -10.85 4.18
N TRP A 199 -2.22 -11.43 5.34
CA TRP A 199 -3.19 -12.18 6.14
C TRP A 199 -4.01 -11.29 7.06
N GLY A 200 -3.43 -10.19 7.57
CA GLY A 200 -4.11 -9.28 8.49
C GLY A 200 -4.66 -10.01 9.72
N ALA A 201 -5.95 -9.85 10.00
CA ALA A 201 -6.68 -10.51 11.08
C ALA A 201 -6.65 -12.05 11.01
N SER A 202 -6.46 -12.62 9.81
CA SER A 202 -6.32 -14.07 9.60
C SER A 202 -4.87 -14.54 9.67
N ALA A 203 -4.06 -13.87 10.50
CA ALA A 203 -2.61 -14.04 10.60
C ALA A 203 -2.18 -15.52 10.65
N ALA A 204 -1.25 -15.88 9.75
CA ALA A 204 -0.77 -17.24 9.63
C ALA A 204 0.10 -17.64 10.82
N ILE A 205 -0.02 -18.90 11.22
CA ILE A 205 0.88 -19.49 12.20
C ILE A 205 2.18 -19.83 11.47
N PHE A 206 3.32 -19.41 12.02
CA PHE A 206 4.60 -19.87 11.51
C PHE A 206 4.75 -21.38 11.78
N PRO A 207 5.14 -22.18 10.77
CA PRO A 207 5.48 -23.57 11.02
C PRO A 207 6.69 -23.68 11.94
N GLU A 208 6.77 -24.78 12.69
CA GLU A 208 7.81 -25.01 13.71
C GLU A 208 9.22 -24.88 13.13
N TYR A 209 9.44 -25.34 11.90
CA TYR A 209 10.73 -25.24 11.21
C TYR A 209 11.20 -23.81 10.88
N LEU A 210 10.33 -22.79 11.05
CA LEU A 210 10.70 -21.37 10.99
C LEU A 210 10.82 -20.73 12.37
N ARG A 211 10.34 -21.40 13.42
CA ARG A 211 10.47 -20.94 14.82
C ARG A 211 11.72 -21.49 15.48
N ASP A 212 12.15 -22.66 15.07
CA ASP A 212 13.42 -23.27 15.43
C ASP A 212 14.08 -23.86 14.16
N CYS A 213 15.06 -23.14 13.65
CA CYS A 213 15.87 -23.54 12.50
C CYS A 213 17.35 -23.36 12.87
N ASP A 214 17.96 -24.40 13.41
CA ASP A 214 19.37 -24.40 13.84
C ASP A 214 19.69 -23.23 14.79
N GLY A 215 18.78 -22.93 15.73
CA GLY A 215 18.91 -21.82 16.67
C GLY A 215 18.40 -20.47 16.16
N ASP A 216 17.91 -20.41 14.91
CA ASP A 216 17.21 -19.24 14.40
C ASP A 216 15.69 -19.33 14.57
N ASP A 217 15.12 -18.20 14.96
CA ASP A 217 13.68 -17.95 15.00
C ASP A 217 13.35 -16.80 14.04
N ILE A 218 12.43 -17.03 13.09
CA ILE A 218 11.94 -16.02 12.14
C ILE A 218 11.22 -14.88 12.86
N TYR A 219 10.61 -15.17 14.02
CA TYR A 219 10.00 -14.15 14.87
C TYR A 219 11.09 -13.46 15.68
N PRO A 220 11.29 -12.14 15.50
CA PRO A 220 12.41 -11.45 16.13
C PRO A 220 12.18 -11.36 17.64
N SER A 221 13.21 -11.51 18.46
CA SER A 221 13.10 -11.32 19.92
C SER A 221 12.94 -9.83 20.28
N VAL A 222 13.57 -8.95 19.51
CA VAL A 222 13.63 -7.50 19.73
C VAL A 222 12.48 -6.72 19.07
N ARG A 223 12.27 -5.46 19.51
CA ARG A 223 11.30 -4.52 18.93
C ARG A 223 11.72 -3.98 17.55
N ALA A 224 13.02 -4.04 17.26
CA ALA A 224 13.60 -3.64 15.98
C ALA A 224 13.26 -4.67 14.88
N HIS A 225 14.09 -4.72 13.85
CA HIS A 225 14.03 -5.77 12.84
C HIS A 225 15.20 -6.74 13.03
N ARG A 226 15.05 -7.96 12.52
CA ARG A 226 16.12 -8.94 12.38
C ARG A 226 16.34 -9.18 10.89
N SER A 227 17.60 -9.17 10.47
CA SER A 227 18.00 -9.39 9.07
C SER A 227 19.21 -10.32 8.90
N ARG A 228 19.75 -10.81 10.02
CA ARG A 228 20.81 -11.80 10.05
C ARG A 228 20.17 -13.15 10.40
N PHE A 229 20.15 -14.02 9.41
CA PHE A 229 19.60 -15.37 9.45
C PHE A 229 20.60 -16.32 8.80
N SER A 230 20.58 -17.57 9.24
CA SER A 230 21.31 -18.66 8.63
C SER A 230 20.83 -18.88 7.18
N PRO A 231 21.71 -19.37 6.29
CA PRO A 231 21.32 -19.75 4.94
C PRO A 231 20.10 -20.68 4.89
N GLU A 232 20.00 -21.61 5.85
CA GLU A 232 18.89 -22.55 5.94
C GLU A 232 17.58 -21.87 6.34
N MET A 233 17.60 -20.94 7.30
CA MET A 233 16.42 -20.14 7.65
C MET A 233 15.95 -19.31 6.46
N ILE A 234 16.87 -18.67 5.71
CA ILE A 234 16.55 -17.93 4.49
C ILE A 234 15.83 -18.85 3.49
N ARG A 235 16.43 -20.00 3.18
CA ARG A 235 15.87 -20.98 2.24
C ARG A 235 14.47 -21.44 2.66
N ARG A 236 14.27 -21.82 3.93
CA ARG A 236 12.98 -22.26 4.47
C ARG A 236 11.93 -21.14 4.45
N ALA A 237 12.33 -19.90 4.76
CA ALA A 237 11.43 -18.75 4.73
C ALA A 237 10.91 -18.47 3.31
N TYR A 238 11.78 -18.55 2.28
CA TYR A 238 11.34 -18.45 0.89
C TYR A 238 10.46 -19.62 0.46
N ALA A 239 10.82 -20.86 0.82
CA ALA A 239 10.02 -22.04 0.51
C ALA A 239 8.60 -21.90 1.10
N TRP A 240 8.51 -21.61 2.40
CA TRP A 240 7.25 -21.35 3.08
C TRP A 240 6.49 -20.21 2.42
N PHE A 241 7.15 -19.08 2.14
CA PHE A 241 6.52 -17.95 1.48
C PHE A 241 5.94 -18.35 0.13
N ASN A 242 6.64 -19.14 -0.69
CA ASN A 242 6.22 -19.53 -2.04
C ASN A 242 4.99 -20.45 -2.07
N GLU A 243 4.73 -21.18 -0.99
CA GLU A 243 3.55 -22.04 -0.84
C GLU A 243 2.28 -21.27 -0.46
N GLN A 244 2.41 -20.00 -0.04
CA GLN A 244 1.28 -19.20 0.42
C GLN A 244 0.41 -18.68 -0.75
N PRO A 245 -0.89 -18.43 -0.51
CA PRO A 245 -1.73 -17.71 -1.47
C PRO A 245 -1.21 -16.27 -1.67
N ARG A 246 -1.38 -15.71 -2.87
CA ARG A 246 -0.93 -14.34 -3.18
C ARG A 246 -2.02 -13.31 -2.94
N GLY A 247 -1.59 -12.11 -2.57
CA GLY A 247 -2.43 -10.93 -2.43
C GLY A 247 -3.08 -10.81 -1.05
N LEU A 248 -4.17 -10.05 -1.00
CA LEU A 248 -4.95 -9.78 0.20
C LEU A 248 -5.80 -10.99 0.59
N GLN A 249 -5.47 -11.65 1.70
CA GLN A 249 -6.21 -12.81 2.24
C GLN A 249 -7.17 -12.42 3.36
N GLY A 250 -6.86 -11.36 4.11
CA GLY A 250 -7.66 -10.88 5.23
C GLY A 250 -7.55 -9.37 5.42
N ARG A 251 -8.50 -8.81 6.16
CA ARG A 251 -8.51 -7.38 6.51
C ARG A 251 -7.47 -7.09 7.60
N PRO A 252 -6.96 -5.86 7.71
CA PRO A 252 -6.05 -5.49 8.79
C PRO A 252 -6.64 -5.80 10.16
N SER A 253 -5.80 -6.19 11.12
CA SER A 253 -6.28 -6.72 12.40
C SER A 253 -6.88 -5.68 13.34
N ASP A 254 -6.51 -4.40 13.19
CA ASP A 254 -7.02 -3.31 14.02
C ASP A 254 -8.16 -2.55 13.34
N TRP A 255 -8.89 -3.23 12.45
CA TRP A 255 -10.11 -2.70 11.86
C TRP A 255 -11.33 -2.91 12.76
#